data_AF-A0A9W8DQN7-F1
#
_entry.id   AF-A0A9W8DQN7-F1
#
_cell.length_a   1.000
_cell.length_b   1.000
_cell.length_c   1.000
_cell.angle_alpha   90.00
_cell.angle_beta   90.00
_cell.angle_gamma   90.00
#
_symmetry.space_group_name_H-M   'P 1'
#
loop_
_entity.id
_entity.type
_entity.pdbx_description
1 polymer ?
#
loop_
_entity_poly.entity_id
_entity_poly.type
_entity_poly.pdbx_seq_one_letter_code
_entity_poly.pdbx_strand_id
1 'polypeptide(L)'
;MHLGWGKYLWHWVTRLAAFVILPLAIYSACFALHMSIVDETGSGDSRMPSSYQAHIWRNIVLKQPKYVAFGSSVTLRSHQYGVGMMATINVTDIQTLKNNSQVVMNRFKSKENFFFLAKADKSTEPDTEEMPQKYIETSDKFRIFSGDMTLSVLKDKKSPGMSDSWWINLRTSNNTDENDLWDIVNVRQKESNNNLLHTITTEFVIRHLKTGCVLYAPDTEIDGVHEDYSELVCTKNTDALSSRGLLWNIEQVKDHRLERISRKGVPNSFLKNLWHLNGEMARSNNALDVDLEHYEVIESFPYSWPFMLYPMRMNGWEDHNTKYYEIGNPILWWSTAILCLFWLPVKNLVYFICHQRRCANIMPYQRFKEYIWGAKLLWLGWALHYLPFFLMGRVTYIHHYLPALYFALLLLAHELDWAVFSKIKSGAIQCLATLAIATAIGGVFLYFAPFTYGFYGPAEEMKDRQWIPTWNIYYDRYLSL
;
A
#
# COMPACT_ATOMS: atom_id res chain seq x y z
N MET A 1 3.25 -47.33 -6.24
CA MET A 1 2.44 -47.02 -7.44
C MET A 1 3.18 -45.96 -8.24
N HIS A 2 3.86 -46.32 -9.33
CA HIS A 2 4.46 -45.33 -10.22
C HIS A 2 3.37 -44.76 -11.12
N LEU A 3 3.01 -43.48 -10.93
CA LEU A 3 2.16 -42.79 -11.90
C LEU A 3 2.90 -42.70 -13.22
N GLY A 4 2.25 -43.07 -14.33
CA GLY A 4 2.78 -42.82 -15.67
C GLY A 4 2.93 -41.31 -15.91
N TRP A 5 4.00 -40.91 -16.60
CA TRP A 5 4.36 -39.50 -16.84
C TRP A 5 3.20 -38.65 -17.40
N GLY A 6 2.38 -39.20 -18.30
CA GLY A 6 1.20 -38.49 -18.83
C GLY A 6 0.17 -38.15 -17.74
N LYS A 7 -0.12 -39.09 -16.83
CA LYS A 7 -1.02 -38.84 -15.68
C LYS A 7 -0.40 -37.82 -14.72
N TYR A 8 0.91 -37.91 -14.49
CA TYR A 8 1.63 -36.96 -13.65
C TYR A 8 1.58 -35.52 -14.22
N LEU A 9 1.78 -35.37 -15.53
CA LEU A 9 1.65 -34.08 -16.21
C LEU A 9 0.23 -33.51 -16.09
N TRP A 10 -0.79 -34.35 -16.29
CA TRP A 10 -2.18 -33.92 -16.09
C TRP A 10 -2.46 -33.42 -14.68
N HIS A 11 -1.87 -34.05 -13.64
CA HIS A 11 -1.97 -33.54 -12.28
C HIS A 11 -1.32 -32.15 -12.10
N TRP A 12 -0.21 -31.86 -12.77
CA TRP A 12 0.39 -30.52 -12.75
C TRP A 12 -0.47 -29.49 -13.45
N VAL A 13 -0.95 -29.81 -14.66
CA VAL A 13 -1.79 -28.89 -15.45
C VAL A 13 -3.08 -28.56 -14.69
N THR A 14 -3.76 -29.57 -14.15
CA THR A 14 -4.99 -29.38 -13.38
C THR A 14 -4.77 -28.56 -12.10
N ARG A 15 -3.66 -28.78 -11.38
CA ARG A 15 -3.32 -27.98 -10.20
C ARG A 15 -2.94 -26.55 -10.54
N LEU A 16 -2.19 -26.33 -11.62
CA LEU A 16 -1.87 -24.98 -12.11
C LEU A 16 -3.15 -24.22 -12.49
N ALA A 17 -4.06 -24.88 -13.20
CA ALA A 17 -5.35 -24.30 -13.56
C ALA A 17 -6.19 -23.95 -12.32
N ALA A 18 -6.34 -24.90 -11.39
CA ALA A 18 -7.22 -24.73 -10.23
C ALA A 18 -6.66 -23.81 -9.13
N PHE A 19 -5.35 -23.86 -8.87
CA PHE A 19 -4.73 -23.17 -7.72
C PHE A 19 -3.93 -21.92 -8.09
N VAL A 20 -3.72 -21.63 -9.38
CA VAL A 20 -3.02 -20.41 -9.83
C VAL A 20 -3.88 -19.62 -10.81
N ILE A 21 -4.28 -20.22 -11.93
CA ILE A 21 -4.98 -19.49 -13.00
C ILE A 21 -6.37 -19.05 -12.53
N LEU A 22 -7.16 -19.95 -11.93
CA LEU A 22 -8.50 -19.63 -11.47
C LEU A 22 -8.52 -18.52 -10.38
N PRO A 23 -7.71 -18.58 -9.31
CA PRO A 23 -7.63 -17.48 -8.34
C PRO A 23 -7.18 -16.15 -8.95
N LEU A 24 -6.19 -16.15 -9.86
CA LEU A 24 -5.75 -14.94 -10.56
C LEU A 24 -6.84 -14.37 -11.47
N ALA A 25 -7.64 -15.23 -12.11
CA ALA A 25 -8.77 -14.81 -12.93
C ALA A 25 -9.87 -14.19 -12.08
N ILE A 26 -10.22 -14.80 -10.94
CA ILE A 26 -11.20 -14.25 -9.99
C ILE A 26 -10.72 -12.90 -9.46
N TYR A 27 -9.47 -12.82 -9.01
CA TYR A 27 -8.84 -11.59 -8.54
C TYR A 27 -8.91 -10.49 -9.60
N SER A 28 -8.48 -10.79 -10.83
CA SER A 28 -8.52 -9.84 -11.95
C SER A 28 -9.96 -9.42 -12.30
N ALA A 29 -10.92 -10.34 -12.23
CA ALA A 29 -12.33 -10.04 -12.46
C ALA A 29 -12.91 -9.09 -11.41
N CYS A 30 -12.54 -9.25 -10.14
CA CYS A 30 -12.92 -8.29 -9.08
C CYS A 30 -12.40 -6.88 -9.37
N PHE A 31 -11.14 -6.75 -9.83
CA PHE A 31 -10.59 -5.45 -10.22
C PHE A 31 -11.24 -4.88 -11.49
N ALA A 32 -11.57 -5.73 -12.46
CA ALA A 32 -12.31 -5.29 -13.64
C ALA A 32 -13.69 -4.75 -13.26
N LEU A 33 -14.40 -5.45 -12.36
CA LEU A 33 -15.67 -4.98 -11.81
C LEU A 33 -15.50 -3.68 -11.03
N HIS A 34 -14.52 -3.61 -10.13
CA HIS A 34 -14.23 -2.40 -9.36
C HIS A 34 -14.02 -1.17 -10.25
N MET A 35 -13.15 -1.27 -11.26
CA MET A 35 -12.86 -0.18 -12.20
C MET A 35 -14.06 0.16 -13.12
N SER A 36 -14.98 -0.79 -13.33
CA SER A 36 -16.19 -0.56 -14.13
C SER A 36 -17.34 0.09 -13.34
N ILE A 37 -17.37 -0.12 -12.01
CA ILE A 37 -18.41 0.40 -11.12
C ILE A 37 -18.02 1.79 -10.59
N VAL A 38 -16.74 1.97 -10.24
CA VAL A 38 -16.23 3.23 -9.69
C VAL A 38 -15.56 4.03 -10.81
N ASP A 39 -16.38 4.62 -11.68
CA ASP A 39 -15.94 5.34 -12.89
C ASP A 39 -16.10 6.87 -12.79
N GLU A 40 -16.55 7.39 -11.65
CA GLU A 40 -16.58 8.83 -11.35
C GLU A 40 -15.35 9.31 -10.57
N THR A 41 -15.06 10.60 -10.69
CA THR A 41 -13.88 11.21 -10.06
C THR A 41 -13.97 11.24 -8.53
N GLY A 42 -12.87 10.89 -7.85
CA GLY A 42 -12.73 10.95 -6.40
C GLY A 42 -11.35 11.43 -5.95
N SER A 43 -11.15 11.52 -4.63
CA SER A 43 -9.87 11.93 -4.03
C SER A 43 -8.70 11.00 -4.38
N GLY A 44 -8.97 9.73 -4.68
CA GLY A 44 -7.97 8.73 -5.03
C GLY A 44 -7.50 8.74 -6.49
N ASP A 45 -8.16 9.49 -7.39
CA ASP A 45 -7.87 9.48 -8.83
C ASP A 45 -6.43 9.83 -9.15
N SER A 46 -5.82 10.71 -8.34
CA SER A 46 -4.46 11.19 -8.54
C SER A 46 -3.41 10.11 -8.33
N ARG A 47 -3.75 8.94 -7.78
CA ARG A 47 -2.85 7.78 -7.68
C ARG A 47 -2.79 6.96 -8.97
N MET A 48 -3.76 7.14 -9.88
CA MET A 48 -3.81 6.43 -11.15
C MET A 48 -3.05 7.19 -12.26
N PRO A 49 -2.56 6.49 -13.31
CA PRO A 49 -1.94 7.15 -14.45
C PRO A 49 -2.90 8.14 -15.15
N SER A 50 -2.38 9.22 -15.72
CA SER A 50 -3.21 10.20 -16.45
C SER A 50 -4.02 9.57 -17.59
N SER A 51 -3.49 8.51 -18.23
CA SER A 51 -4.22 7.73 -19.24
C SER A 51 -5.46 7.05 -18.70
N TYR A 52 -5.43 6.58 -17.45
CA TYR A 52 -6.61 6.01 -16.78
C TYR A 52 -7.56 7.13 -16.38
N GLN A 53 -7.05 8.20 -15.78
CA GLN A 53 -7.84 9.36 -15.37
C GLN A 53 -8.60 10.01 -16.53
N ALA A 54 -8.07 9.97 -17.75
CA ALA A 54 -8.75 10.46 -18.95
C ALA A 54 -10.04 9.69 -19.30
N HIS A 55 -10.25 8.51 -18.73
CA HIS A 55 -11.44 7.67 -18.91
C HIS A 55 -12.45 7.82 -17.78
N ILE A 56 -12.07 8.45 -16.67
CA ILE A 56 -12.92 8.67 -15.50
C ILE A 56 -13.88 9.82 -15.80
N TRP A 57 -15.17 9.60 -15.53
CA TRP A 57 -16.21 10.58 -15.69
C TRP A 57 -16.00 11.80 -14.77
N ARG A 58 -16.29 13.00 -15.28
CA ARG A 58 -16.10 14.29 -14.57
C ARG A 58 -14.66 14.63 -14.16
N ASN A 59 -13.67 13.82 -14.51
CA ASN A 59 -12.27 14.12 -14.22
C ASN A 59 -11.77 15.26 -15.14
N ILE A 60 -11.00 16.21 -14.58
CA ILE A 60 -10.43 17.36 -15.31
C ILE A 60 -9.52 16.90 -16.47
N VAL A 61 -8.90 15.72 -16.37
CA VAL A 61 -8.00 15.15 -17.39
C VAL A 61 -8.77 14.64 -18.62
N LEU A 62 -10.08 14.41 -18.50
CA LEU A 62 -10.93 13.94 -19.60
C LEU A 62 -10.98 14.93 -20.77
N LYS A 63 -10.99 16.24 -20.50
CA LYS A 63 -10.99 17.29 -21.52
C LYS A 63 -9.73 18.13 -21.45
N GLN A 64 -8.80 17.90 -22.39
CA GLN A 64 -7.53 18.61 -22.48
C GLN A 64 -7.19 18.90 -23.95
N PRO A 65 -6.43 19.97 -24.24
CA PRO A 65 -5.87 20.20 -25.56
C PRO A 65 -5.04 19.01 -26.04
N LYS A 66 -5.07 18.72 -27.35
CA LYS A 66 -4.26 17.62 -27.92
C LYS A 66 -2.77 17.93 -27.85
N TYR A 67 -2.40 19.13 -28.29
CA TYR A 67 -1.03 19.61 -28.37
C TYR A 67 -0.75 20.65 -27.30
N VAL A 68 0.52 20.85 -27.00
CA VAL A 68 1.01 21.87 -26.07
C VAL A 68 1.71 22.97 -26.86
N ALA A 69 1.45 24.24 -26.53
CA ALA A 69 2.07 25.38 -27.17
C ALA A 69 3.00 26.13 -26.22
N PHE A 70 3.97 26.84 -26.78
CA PHE A 70 4.71 27.83 -26.02
C PHE A 70 3.75 28.90 -25.49
N GLY A 71 3.97 29.32 -24.25
CA GLY A 71 3.07 30.25 -23.56
C GLY A 71 1.93 29.58 -22.80
N SER A 72 1.79 28.25 -22.86
CA SER A 72 0.79 27.54 -22.07
C SER A 72 1.28 27.28 -20.63
N SER A 73 0.37 27.34 -19.66
CA SER A 73 0.61 26.81 -18.32
C SER A 73 0.27 25.32 -18.28
N VAL A 74 1.19 24.48 -17.82
CA VAL A 74 1.06 23.02 -17.85
C VAL A 74 1.35 22.39 -16.49
N THR A 75 0.83 21.19 -16.27
CA THR A 75 1.25 20.35 -15.14
C THR A 75 2.16 19.24 -15.63
N LEU A 76 3.31 19.08 -14.95
CA LEU A 76 4.29 18.03 -15.23
C LEU A 76 4.12 16.90 -14.22
N ARG A 77 3.72 15.73 -14.70
CA ARG A 77 3.44 14.56 -13.87
C ARG A 77 4.53 13.51 -14.03
N SER A 78 5.00 12.95 -12.91
CA SER A 78 5.90 11.80 -12.90
C SER A 78 5.11 10.48 -12.99
N HIS A 79 5.73 9.48 -13.61
CA HIS A 79 5.22 8.12 -13.64
C HIS A 79 5.58 7.31 -12.39
N GLN A 80 6.35 7.87 -11.45
CA GLN A 80 6.64 7.24 -10.17
C GLN A 80 5.36 7.02 -9.35
N TYR A 81 5.26 5.86 -8.71
CA TYR A 81 4.13 5.55 -7.86
C TYR A 81 4.01 6.54 -6.70
N GLY A 82 2.82 7.08 -6.51
CA GLY A 82 2.48 8.00 -5.43
C GLY A 82 3.36 9.23 -5.26
N VAL A 83 4.09 9.68 -6.27
CA VAL A 83 4.83 10.95 -6.20
C VAL A 83 4.04 12.10 -6.85
N GLY A 84 3.26 11.80 -7.90
CA GLY A 84 2.31 12.75 -8.48
C GLY A 84 2.95 13.76 -9.43
N MET A 85 2.73 15.06 -9.18
CA MET A 85 3.08 16.17 -10.07
C MET A 85 4.06 17.13 -9.41
N MET A 86 4.83 17.83 -10.24
CA MET A 86 5.66 18.95 -9.80
C MET A 86 4.76 20.04 -9.20
N ALA A 87 5.21 20.65 -8.11
CA ALA A 87 4.51 21.70 -7.40
C ALA A 87 5.48 22.72 -6.80
N THR A 88 5.04 23.96 -6.65
CA THR A 88 5.70 24.95 -5.80
C THR A 88 5.21 24.85 -4.36
N ILE A 89 6.08 25.10 -3.39
CA ILE A 89 5.73 25.13 -1.96
C ILE A 89 5.80 26.56 -1.39
N ASN A 90 4.95 26.85 -0.40
CA ASN A 90 4.88 28.18 0.24
C ASN A 90 6.10 28.48 1.11
N VAL A 91 6.44 29.77 1.22
CA VAL A 91 7.65 30.26 1.92
C VAL A 91 7.67 29.90 3.41
N THR A 92 6.52 29.78 4.06
CA THR A 92 6.40 29.36 5.47
C THR A 92 6.88 27.92 5.66
N ASP A 93 6.53 27.04 4.73
CA ASP A 93 6.88 25.61 4.79
C ASP A 93 8.29 25.37 4.25
N ILE A 94 8.84 26.31 3.47
CA ILE A 94 10.24 26.28 3.02
C ILE A 94 11.21 26.41 4.18
N GLN A 95 10.85 27.13 5.25
CA GLN A 95 11.73 27.29 6.41
C GLN A 95 11.90 26.01 7.23
N THR A 96 10.94 25.08 7.16
CA THR A 96 11.06 23.76 7.79
C THR A 96 11.82 22.77 6.89
N LEU A 97 11.93 23.05 5.60
CA LEU A 97 12.69 22.24 4.65
C LEU A 97 14.21 22.41 4.84
N LYS A 98 14.90 21.32 5.20
CA LYS A 98 16.38 21.27 5.35
C LYS A 98 17.15 21.82 4.13
N ASN A 99 16.56 21.78 2.93
CA ASN A 99 17.19 22.15 1.66
C ASN A 99 16.84 23.56 1.15
N ASN A 100 15.80 24.22 1.70
CA ASN A 100 15.17 25.43 1.16
C ASN A 100 14.72 25.31 -0.32
N SER A 101 14.36 24.11 -0.78
CA SER A 101 13.85 23.91 -2.15
C SER A 101 12.42 24.43 -2.25
N GLN A 102 12.16 25.29 -3.23
CA GLN A 102 10.83 25.87 -3.49
C GLN A 102 9.99 25.00 -4.45
N VAL A 103 10.55 23.90 -4.95
CA VAL A 103 9.88 22.96 -5.86
C VAL A 103 9.97 21.56 -5.30
N VAL A 104 8.82 20.90 -5.27
CA VAL A 104 8.60 19.57 -4.70
C VAL A 104 7.67 18.78 -5.61
N MET A 105 7.43 17.52 -5.27
CA MET A 105 6.37 16.71 -5.88
C MET A 105 5.19 16.57 -4.91
N ASN A 106 3.96 16.58 -5.42
CA ASN A 106 2.77 16.29 -4.60
C ASN A 106 1.69 15.53 -5.39
N ARG A 107 0.76 14.93 -4.65
CA ARG A 107 -0.35 14.13 -5.22
C ARG A 107 -1.60 14.94 -5.52
N PHE A 108 -1.67 16.16 -5.00
CA PHE A 108 -2.86 16.99 -5.09
C PHE A 108 -2.93 17.74 -6.40
N LYS A 109 -4.15 18.05 -6.83
CA LYS A 109 -4.38 18.92 -8.00
C LYS A 109 -4.70 20.31 -7.49
N SER A 110 -3.74 21.21 -7.59
CA SER A 110 -3.85 22.58 -7.09
C SER A 110 -3.28 23.60 -8.08
N LYS A 111 -3.27 24.89 -7.72
CA LYS A 111 -2.75 25.94 -8.60
C LYS A 111 -1.23 25.92 -8.65
N GLU A 112 -0.61 25.44 -7.59
CA GLU A 112 0.83 25.31 -7.37
C GLU A 112 1.48 24.28 -8.31
N ASN A 113 0.68 23.44 -8.99
CA ASN A 113 1.19 22.47 -9.97
C ASN A 113 1.43 23.06 -11.37
N PHE A 114 1.03 24.31 -11.62
CA PHE A 114 1.06 24.90 -12.95
C PHE A 114 2.38 25.64 -13.20
N PHE A 115 3.14 25.16 -14.18
CA PHE A 115 4.37 25.78 -14.66
C PHE A 115 4.19 26.29 -16.09
N PHE A 116 4.81 27.42 -16.40
CA PHE A 116 4.75 28.05 -17.71
C PHE A 116 5.94 27.63 -18.57
N LEU A 117 5.69 27.19 -19.82
CA LEU A 117 6.75 26.79 -20.76
C LEU A 117 7.04 27.92 -21.75
N ALA A 118 8.23 28.48 -21.68
CA ALA A 118 8.70 29.51 -22.60
C ALA A 118 9.81 29.01 -23.53
N LYS A 119 9.92 29.60 -24.71
CA LYS A 119 10.98 29.28 -25.67
C LYS A 119 12.34 29.78 -25.18
N ALA A 120 13.41 29.08 -25.52
CA ALA A 120 14.79 29.39 -25.07
C ALA A 120 15.32 30.78 -25.45
N ASP A 121 14.75 31.46 -26.45
CA ASP A 121 15.15 32.79 -26.92
C ASP A 121 14.36 33.94 -26.28
N LYS A 122 13.26 33.67 -25.57
CA LYS A 122 12.43 34.70 -24.93
C LYS A 122 12.57 34.70 -23.40
N SER A 123 12.63 35.89 -22.83
CA SER A 123 12.53 36.15 -21.40
C SER A 123 11.08 36.48 -21.04
N THR A 124 10.47 35.63 -20.22
CA THR A 124 9.38 35.94 -19.26
C THR A 124 8.00 36.39 -19.72
N GLU A 125 7.77 36.93 -20.92
CA GLU A 125 6.43 37.44 -21.22
C GLU A 125 5.43 36.33 -21.64
N PRO A 126 4.27 36.22 -20.97
CA PRO A 126 3.12 35.52 -21.53
C PRO A 126 2.72 36.28 -22.79
N ASP A 127 2.98 35.68 -23.96
CA ASP A 127 2.68 36.29 -25.25
C ASP A 127 1.21 36.77 -25.27
N THR A 128 1.02 38.06 -25.53
CA THR A 128 -0.27 38.70 -25.79
C THR A 128 -1.04 37.95 -26.88
N GLU A 129 -2.37 38.07 -26.85
CA GLU A 129 -3.35 37.28 -27.64
C GLU A 129 -3.14 37.22 -29.17
N GLU A 130 -2.17 37.94 -29.72
CA GLU A 130 -1.95 38.16 -31.16
C GLU A 130 -0.85 37.29 -31.81
N MET A 131 -0.11 36.47 -31.05
CA MET A 131 0.95 35.63 -31.63
C MET A 131 0.43 34.28 -32.15
N PRO A 132 0.91 33.80 -33.33
CA PRO A 132 0.52 32.49 -33.86
C PRO A 132 0.92 31.36 -32.90
N GLN A 133 0.01 30.42 -32.67
CA GLN A 133 0.22 29.26 -31.81
C GLN A 133 1.41 28.43 -32.31
N LYS A 134 2.56 28.56 -31.63
CA LYS A 134 3.69 27.67 -31.88
C LYS A 134 3.62 26.49 -30.92
N TYR A 135 3.25 25.33 -31.46
CA TYR A 135 3.30 24.06 -30.73
C TYR A 135 4.75 23.69 -30.37
N ILE A 136 4.92 23.04 -29.23
CA ILE A 136 6.21 22.57 -28.75
C ILE A 136 6.59 21.32 -29.54
N GLU A 137 7.75 21.34 -30.19
CA GLU A 137 8.35 20.18 -30.81
C GLU A 137 9.27 19.45 -29.83
N THR A 138 9.45 18.14 -30.01
CA THR A 138 10.29 17.30 -29.15
C THR A 138 11.76 17.70 -29.18
N SER A 139 12.22 18.39 -30.22
CA SER A 139 13.58 18.91 -30.36
C SER A 139 13.75 20.33 -29.81
N ASP A 140 12.67 20.98 -29.36
CA ASP A 140 12.75 22.35 -28.87
C ASP A 140 13.44 22.43 -27.50
N LYS A 141 14.11 23.56 -27.29
CA LYS A 141 14.68 23.95 -26.00
C LYS A 141 13.77 24.98 -25.34
N PHE A 142 13.55 24.82 -24.05
CA PHE A 142 12.59 25.64 -23.31
C PHE A 142 13.09 25.98 -21.91
N ARG A 143 12.39 26.94 -21.30
CA ARG A 143 12.51 27.31 -19.90
C ARG A 143 11.21 27.01 -19.18
N ILE A 144 11.30 26.59 -17.93
CA ILE A 144 10.16 26.30 -17.07
C ILE A 144 10.06 27.42 -16.04
N PHE A 145 8.91 28.08 -15.98
CA PHE A 145 8.65 29.21 -15.09
C PHE A 145 7.55 28.90 -14.08
N SER A 146 7.63 29.55 -12.92
CA SER A 146 6.53 29.68 -11.96
C SER A 146 6.47 31.14 -11.50
N GLY A 147 5.48 31.88 -11.97
CA GLY A 147 5.47 33.34 -11.86
C GLY A 147 6.73 33.95 -12.51
N ASP A 148 7.37 34.88 -11.82
CA ASP A 148 8.59 35.57 -12.27
C ASP A 148 9.89 34.79 -11.93
N MET A 149 9.77 33.49 -11.67
CA MET A 149 10.92 32.64 -11.32
C MET A 149 11.10 31.51 -12.32
N THR A 150 12.37 31.16 -12.54
CA THR A 150 12.82 30.08 -13.45
C THR A 150 13.27 28.85 -12.68
N LEU A 151 12.98 27.67 -13.22
CA LEU A 151 13.50 26.41 -12.70
C LEU A 151 14.98 26.25 -13.08
N SER A 152 15.85 26.15 -12.08
CA SER A 152 17.30 26.04 -12.26
C SER A 152 17.90 24.97 -11.34
N VAL A 153 19.02 24.39 -11.76
CA VAL A 153 19.77 23.41 -10.96
C VAL A 153 20.72 24.11 -9.98
N LEU A 154 20.66 23.73 -8.70
CA LEU A 154 21.57 24.20 -7.64
C LEU A 154 22.81 23.31 -7.57
N LYS A 155 23.85 23.66 -8.34
CA LYS A 155 25.08 22.84 -8.45
C LYS A 155 25.82 22.66 -7.12
N ASP A 156 25.74 23.62 -6.22
CA ASP A 156 26.48 23.61 -4.95
C ASP A 156 25.75 22.84 -3.84
N LYS A 157 24.49 22.45 -4.06
CA LYS A 157 23.68 21.67 -3.12
C LYS A 157 23.37 20.28 -3.67
N LYS A 158 24.12 19.28 -3.22
CA LYS A 158 23.83 17.87 -3.52
C LYS A 158 22.64 17.37 -2.69
N SER A 159 21.83 16.49 -3.29
CA SER A 159 20.77 15.77 -2.56
C SER A 159 21.42 14.76 -1.61
N PRO A 160 21.06 14.76 -0.31
CA PRO A 160 21.50 13.74 0.63
C PRO A 160 21.06 12.34 0.16
N GLY A 161 21.92 11.34 0.29
CA GLY A 161 21.53 9.94 0.00
C GLY A 161 21.57 9.52 -1.47
N MET A 162 21.73 10.44 -2.43
CA MET A 162 21.90 10.10 -3.84
C MET A 162 23.22 10.65 -4.41
N SER A 163 24.12 9.76 -4.84
CA SER A 163 25.33 10.17 -5.58
C SER A 163 24.93 10.87 -6.89
N ASP A 164 25.71 11.88 -7.27
CA ASP A 164 25.54 12.66 -8.51
C ASP A 164 24.13 13.22 -8.76
N SER A 165 23.48 13.66 -7.66
CA SER A 165 22.17 14.28 -7.70
C SER A 165 22.20 15.67 -7.05
N TRP A 166 21.58 16.64 -7.71
CA TRP A 166 21.53 18.04 -7.28
C TRP A 166 20.11 18.48 -7.00
N TRP A 167 19.96 19.38 -6.03
CA TRP A 167 18.69 20.03 -5.77
C TRP A 167 18.31 20.97 -6.92
N ILE A 168 17.00 21.11 -7.10
CA ILE A 168 16.41 22.06 -8.04
C ILE A 168 15.70 23.14 -7.23
N ASN A 169 15.73 24.37 -7.73
CA ASN A 169 15.03 25.47 -7.11
C ASN A 169 14.53 26.49 -8.12
N LEU A 170 13.72 27.42 -7.64
CA LEU A 170 13.29 28.59 -8.39
C LEU A 170 14.28 29.73 -8.19
N ARG A 171 14.66 30.39 -9.28
CA ARG A 171 15.54 31.56 -9.29
C ARG A 171 14.83 32.73 -9.95
N THR A 172 14.83 33.89 -9.30
CA THR A 172 14.26 35.13 -9.85
C THR A 172 14.81 35.40 -11.24
N SER A 173 13.93 35.65 -12.20
CA SER A 173 14.27 35.71 -13.63
C SER A 173 14.93 37.01 -14.09
N ASN A 174 15.45 37.85 -13.18
CA ASN A 174 16.02 39.16 -13.51
C ASN A 174 17.09 39.10 -14.62
N ASN A 175 17.77 37.95 -14.78
CA ASN A 175 18.51 37.58 -15.97
C ASN A 175 18.45 36.05 -16.17
N THR A 176 17.64 35.59 -17.13
CA THR A 176 17.65 34.18 -17.54
C THR A 176 19.01 33.80 -18.12
N ASP A 177 19.59 32.68 -17.71
CA ASP A 177 20.89 32.23 -18.21
C ASP A 177 20.84 30.79 -18.75
N GLU A 178 21.99 30.25 -19.18
CA GLU A 178 22.10 28.89 -19.72
C GLU A 178 21.77 27.78 -18.71
N ASN A 179 21.77 28.09 -17.41
CA ASN A 179 21.41 27.19 -16.31
C ASN A 179 19.89 27.08 -16.09
N ASP A 180 19.09 27.76 -16.92
CA ASP A 180 17.62 27.69 -16.91
C ASP A 180 17.09 26.92 -18.13
N LEU A 181 17.98 26.39 -18.98
CA LEU A 181 17.64 25.76 -20.24
C LEU A 181 17.45 24.25 -20.08
N TRP A 182 16.30 23.78 -20.56
CA TRP A 182 15.89 22.38 -20.54
C TRP A 182 15.56 21.89 -21.95
N ASP A 183 15.76 20.60 -22.18
CA ASP A 183 15.28 19.90 -23.37
C ASP A 183 14.57 18.59 -23.01
N ILE A 184 13.87 18.04 -23.99
CA ILE A 184 13.16 16.77 -23.86
C ILE A 184 13.98 15.68 -24.57
N VAL A 185 14.17 14.55 -23.90
CA VAL A 185 14.83 13.35 -24.44
C VAL A 185 14.02 12.09 -24.17
N ASN A 186 14.40 10.98 -24.82
CA ASN A 186 13.77 9.66 -24.66
C ASN A 186 12.24 9.69 -24.81
N VAL A 187 11.78 10.34 -25.88
CA VAL A 187 10.35 10.52 -26.15
C VAL A 187 9.71 9.22 -26.62
N ARG A 188 8.57 8.88 -26.01
CA ARG A 188 7.69 7.80 -26.44
C ARG A 188 6.28 8.35 -26.61
N GLN A 189 5.79 8.33 -27.85
CA GLN A 189 4.43 8.73 -28.17
C GLN A 189 3.55 7.50 -28.40
N LYS A 190 2.34 7.52 -27.82
CA LYS A 190 1.38 6.42 -27.96
C LYS A 190 0.29 6.68 -29.00
N GLU A 191 0.03 7.93 -29.37
CA GLU A 191 -1.10 8.32 -30.23
C GLU A 191 -0.70 8.57 -31.69
N SER A 192 0.43 9.24 -31.92
CA SER A 192 0.94 9.49 -33.27
C SER A 192 2.45 9.72 -33.24
N ASN A 193 3.13 9.45 -34.35
CA ASN A 193 4.59 9.58 -34.49
C ASN A 193 4.96 10.92 -35.14
N ASN A 194 4.44 12.03 -34.59
CA ASN A 194 4.78 13.38 -35.04
C ASN A 194 5.82 13.99 -34.10
N ASN A 195 6.46 15.09 -34.48
CA ASN A 195 7.44 15.73 -33.59
C ASN A 195 6.80 16.60 -32.51
N LEU A 196 5.47 16.59 -32.34
CA LEU A 196 4.75 17.49 -31.43
C LEU A 196 4.52 16.88 -30.05
N LEU A 197 4.55 17.72 -29.02
CA LEU A 197 4.25 17.31 -27.67
C LEU A 197 2.74 17.14 -27.46
N HIS A 198 2.30 15.92 -27.10
CA HIS A 198 0.91 15.61 -26.83
C HIS A 198 0.61 15.53 -25.34
N THR A 199 -0.52 16.09 -24.94
CA THR A 199 -1.05 15.95 -23.57
C THR A 199 -1.40 14.50 -23.28
N ILE A 200 -1.00 13.99 -22.11
CA ILE A 200 -1.22 12.63 -21.56
C ILE A 200 -0.48 11.49 -22.29
N THR A 201 -0.30 11.57 -23.60
CA THR A 201 0.15 10.42 -24.42
C THR A 201 1.64 10.43 -24.77
N THR A 202 2.30 11.58 -24.67
CA THR A 202 3.76 11.66 -24.80
C THR A 202 4.40 11.43 -23.44
N GLU A 203 5.18 10.36 -23.32
CA GLU A 203 6.07 10.09 -22.19
C GLU A 203 7.48 10.58 -22.57
N PHE A 204 8.16 11.31 -21.69
CA PHE A 204 9.46 11.89 -21.99
C PHE A 204 10.32 12.10 -20.75
N VAL A 205 11.62 12.32 -20.93
CA VAL A 205 12.56 12.70 -19.88
C VAL A 205 12.96 14.16 -20.06
N ILE A 206 12.97 14.93 -18.97
CA ILE A 206 13.40 16.33 -18.98
C ILE A 206 14.89 16.38 -18.62
N ARG A 207 15.71 16.96 -19.49
CA ARG A 207 17.16 17.06 -19.28
C ARG A 207 17.58 18.52 -19.18
N HIS A 208 18.45 18.80 -18.23
CA HIS A 208 19.07 20.09 -18.04
C HIS A 208 20.26 20.24 -18.99
N LEU A 209 20.25 21.26 -19.86
CA LEU A 209 21.21 21.38 -20.96
C LEU A 209 22.65 21.60 -20.49
N LYS A 210 22.86 22.45 -19.49
CA LYS A 210 24.21 22.84 -19.03
C LYS A 210 24.95 21.75 -18.27
N THR A 211 24.23 20.93 -17.50
CA THR A 211 24.86 19.84 -16.72
C THR A 211 24.72 18.49 -17.39
N GLY A 212 23.69 18.28 -18.22
CA GLY A 212 23.30 16.97 -18.73
C GLY A 212 22.59 16.08 -17.70
N CYS A 213 22.26 16.59 -16.51
CA CYS A 213 21.44 15.83 -15.55
C CYS A 213 19.98 15.77 -16.01
N VAL A 214 19.27 14.75 -15.56
CA VAL A 214 17.86 14.53 -15.87
C VAL A 214 17.00 14.76 -14.63
N LEU A 215 15.83 15.34 -14.83
CA LEU A 215 14.84 15.59 -13.79
C LEU A 215 14.29 14.26 -13.26
N TYR A 216 14.41 14.05 -11.95
CA TYR A 216 14.06 12.81 -11.28
C TYR A 216 13.19 13.06 -10.05
N ALA A 217 12.08 12.32 -9.99
CA ALA A 217 11.16 12.30 -8.87
C ALA A 217 11.34 10.98 -8.08
N PRO A 218 12.20 10.96 -7.04
CA PRO A 218 12.34 9.81 -6.15
C PRO A 218 11.06 9.53 -5.35
N ASP A 219 10.90 8.28 -4.91
CA ASP A 219 9.90 7.88 -3.89
C ASP A 219 10.47 8.13 -2.49
N THR A 220 10.92 9.36 -2.26
CA THR A 220 11.48 9.82 -0.97
C THR A 220 10.65 11.00 -0.53
N GLU A 221 9.91 10.80 0.56
CA GLU A 221 9.12 11.84 1.20
C GLU A 221 10.05 12.80 1.97
N ILE A 222 9.62 14.05 2.12
CA ILE A 222 10.48 15.08 2.71
C ILE A 222 10.25 15.16 4.22
N ASP A 223 11.30 14.92 5.01
CA ASP A 223 11.28 15.11 6.47
C ASP A 223 10.78 16.52 6.86
N GLY A 224 9.81 16.59 7.78
CA GLY A 224 9.39 17.83 8.43
C GLY A 224 8.40 18.70 7.65
N VAL A 225 7.87 18.18 6.54
CA VAL A 225 6.70 18.74 5.83
C VAL A 225 5.62 17.65 5.76
N HIS A 226 4.35 18.03 5.61
CA HIS A 226 3.22 17.10 5.45
C HIS A 226 3.57 15.88 4.57
N GLU A 227 3.09 14.70 4.97
CA GLU A 227 3.33 13.34 4.39
C GLU A 227 2.96 13.17 2.90
N ASP A 228 2.63 14.25 2.19
CA ASP A 228 2.20 14.24 0.81
C ASP A 228 3.19 14.90 -0.16
N TYR A 229 4.34 15.37 0.35
CA TYR A 229 5.40 15.98 -0.46
C TYR A 229 6.61 15.05 -0.60
N SER A 230 7.08 14.91 -1.84
CA SER A 230 8.28 14.14 -2.16
C SER A 230 9.35 15.02 -2.80
N GLU A 231 10.60 14.58 -2.69
CA GLU A 231 11.75 15.28 -3.23
C GLU A 231 11.70 15.39 -4.76
N LEU A 232 12.32 16.45 -5.29
CA LEU A 232 12.56 16.63 -6.71
C LEU A 232 14.03 17.01 -6.93
N VAL A 233 14.73 16.21 -7.73
CA VAL A 233 16.18 16.35 -7.91
C VAL A 233 16.56 16.25 -9.39
N CYS A 234 17.77 16.71 -9.72
CA CYS A 234 18.38 16.49 -11.03
C CYS A 234 19.54 15.51 -10.89
N THR A 235 19.48 14.35 -11.52
CA THR A 235 20.48 13.28 -11.35
C THR A 235 21.26 12.99 -12.64
N LYS A 236 22.55 12.66 -12.51
CA LYS A 236 23.35 12.05 -13.58
C LYS A 236 23.45 10.54 -13.45
N ASN A 237 22.97 9.96 -12.35
CA ASN A 237 23.11 8.54 -12.11
C ASN A 237 22.31 7.77 -13.18
N THR A 238 23.03 6.96 -13.95
CA THR A 238 22.48 6.22 -15.09
C THR A 238 21.69 4.99 -14.66
N ASP A 239 21.87 4.48 -13.44
CA ASP A 239 21.04 3.40 -12.89
C ASP A 239 19.58 3.85 -12.69
N ALA A 240 19.39 5.16 -12.43
CA ALA A 240 18.07 5.78 -12.37
C ALA A 240 17.38 5.83 -13.74
N LEU A 241 18.08 5.69 -14.89
CA LEU A 241 17.52 5.75 -16.25
C LEU A 241 16.46 4.68 -16.53
N SER A 242 16.43 3.60 -15.73
CA SER A 242 15.42 2.55 -15.81
C SER A 242 14.17 2.79 -14.94
N SER A 243 14.20 3.83 -14.09
CA SER A 243 13.17 4.11 -13.10
C SER A 243 11.98 4.89 -13.69
N ARG A 244 10.79 4.68 -13.12
CA ARG A 244 9.57 5.41 -13.51
C ARG A 244 9.64 6.89 -13.13
N GLY A 245 10.42 7.26 -12.12
CA GLY A 245 10.57 8.65 -11.66
C GLY A 245 11.24 9.61 -12.63
N LEU A 246 11.86 9.11 -13.70
CA LEU A 246 12.38 9.94 -14.79
C LEU A 246 11.39 10.19 -15.91
N LEU A 247 10.33 9.40 -16.00
CA LEU A 247 9.34 9.51 -17.05
C LEU A 247 8.29 10.53 -16.64
N TRP A 248 8.10 11.52 -17.51
CA TRP A 248 7.17 12.62 -17.34
C TRP A 248 6.13 12.62 -18.44
N ASN A 249 4.95 13.12 -18.11
CA ASN A 249 3.94 13.50 -19.09
C ASN A 249 3.34 14.85 -18.71
N ILE A 250 2.84 15.58 -19.71
CA ILE A 250 1.98 16.73 -19.46
C ILE A 250 0.57 16.21 -19.19
N GLU A 251 0.03 16.47 -18.00
CA GLU A 251 -1.31 15.99 -17.62
C GLU A 251 -2.39 17.02 -17.97
N GLN A 252 -2.17 18.29 -17.62
CA GLN A 252 -3.13 19.36 -17.82
C GLN A 252 -2.49 20.56 -18.53
N VAL A 253 -3.29 21.23 -19.36
CA VAL A 253 -2.91 22.46 -20.05
C VAL A 253 -3.97 23.53 -19.80
N LYS A 254 -3.53 24.67 -19.29
CA LYS A 254 -4.31 25.90 -19.16
C LYS A 254 -3.80 26.91 -20.19
N ASP A 255 -4.56 27.02 -21.27
CA ASP A 255 -4.35 27.98 -22.33
C ASP A 255 -5.71 28.23 -23.02
N HIS A 256 -6.17 29.48 -23.04
CA HIS A 256 -7.44 29.84 -23.67
C HIS A 256 -7.39 29.79 -25.20
N ARG A 257 -6.18 29.84 -25.78
CA ARG A 257 -5.97 29.76 -27.23
C ARG A 257 -6.21 28.34 -27.73
N LEU A 258 -6.00 27.34 -26.88
CA LEU A 258 -6.05 25.92 -27.27
C LEU A 258 -7.44 25.32 -27.03
N GLU A 259 -7.99 24.70 -28.08
CA GLU A 259 -9.26 23.98 -27.99
C GLU A 259 -9.13 22.75 -27.08
N ARG A 260 -10.10 22.59 -26.16
CA ARG A 260 -10.18 21.44 -25.26
C ARG A 260 -11.02 20.32 -25.88
N ILE A 261 -10.35 19.24 -26.27
CA ILE A 261 -11.00 18.07 -26.84
C ILE A 261 -11.14 16.94 -25.80
N SER A 262 -12.05 16.00 -26.04
CA SER A 262 -12.12 14.79 -25.22
C SER A 262 -10.90 13.90 -25.47
N ARG A 263 -10.26 13.45 -24.39
CA ARG A 263 -9.11 12.53 -24.38
C ARG A 263 -9.52 11.10 -24.01
N LYS A 264 -10.81 10.77 -24.08
CA LYS A 264 -11.31 9.39 -23.88
C LYS A 264 -10.75 8.37 -24.87
N GLY A 265 -10.20 8.82 -26.01
CA GLY A 265 -9.54 7.97 -27.00
C GLY A 265 -8.08 7.62 -26.68
N VAL A 266 -7.53 8.07 -25.54
CA VAL A 266 -6.16 7.74 -25.12
C VAL A 266 -6.03 6.22 -24.90
N PRO A 267 -4.95 5.57 -25.36
CA PRO A 267 -4.76 4.14 -25.11
C PRO A 267 -4.77 3.79 -23.63
N ASN A 268 -5.66 2.88 -23.24
CA ASN A 268 -5.86 2.44 -21.86
C ASN A 268 -5.93 0.92 -21.79
N SER A 269 -5.07 0.31 -20.97
CA SER A 269 -4.96 -1.15 -20.83
C SER A 269 -5.31 -1.56 -19.41
N PHE A 270 -6.32 -2.42 -19.29
CA PHE A 270 -6.73 -2.97 -17.99
C PHE A 270 -5.56 -3.59 -17.23
N LEU A 271 -4.75 -4.44 -17.88
CA LEU A 271 -3.62 -5.10 -17.21
C LEU A 271 -2.56 -4.10 -16.72
N LYS A 272 -2.32 -3.03 -17.48
CA LYS A 272 -1.40 -1.96 -17.05
C LYS A 272 -1.94 -1.23 -15.82
N ASN A 273 -3.24 -0.96 -15.78
CA ASN A 273 -3.89 -0.30 -14.65
C ASN A 273 -3.97 -1.22 -13.43
N LEU A 274 -4.25 -2.50 -13.63
CA LEU A 274 -4.25 -3.52 -12.58
C LEU A 274 -2.87 -3.60 -11.92
N TRP A 275 -1.81 -3.66 -12.73
CA TRP A 275 -0.44 -3.65 -12.24
C TRP A 275 -0.08 -2.35 -11.51
N HIS A 276 -0.44 -1.20 -12.09
CA HIS A 276 -0.20 0.11 -11.48
C HIS A 276 -0.89 0.22 -10.12
N LEU A 277 -2.18 -0.10 -10.06
CA LEU A 277 -2.97 -0.04 -8.83
C LEU A 277 -2.44 -1.01 -7.77
N ASN A 278 -1.98 -2.20 -8.16
CA ASN A 278 -1.30 -3.11 -7.24
C ASN A 278 0.02 -2.55 -6.70
N GLY A 279 0.78 -1.83 -7.52
CA GLY A 279 1.95 -1.08 -7.07
C GLY A 279 1.59 -0.01 -6.04
N GLU A 280 0.53 0.77 -6.29
CA GLU A 280 0.03 1.77 -5.35
C GLU A 280 -0.50 1.15 -4.05
N MET A 281 -1.20 0.01 -4.13
CA MET A 281 -1.66 -0.73 -2.94
C MET A 281 -0.47 -1.25 -2.13
N ALA A 282 0.54 -1.82 -2.77
CA ALA A 282 1.74 -2.30 -2.09
C ALA A 282 2.49 -1.14 -1.40
N ARG A 283 2.65 0.00 -2.09
CA ARG A 283 3.27 1.20 -1.53
C ARG A 283 2.47 1.75 -0.35
N SER A 284 1.16 1.93 -0.52
CA SER A 284 0.27 2.41 0.55
C SER A 284 0.24 1.46 1.75
N ASN A 285 0.39 0.16 1.53
CA ASN A 285 0.45 -0.83 2.61
C ASN A 285 1.80 -0.80 3.35
N ASN A 286 2.89 -0.47 2.66
CA ASN A 286 4.22 -0.31 3.26
C ASN A 286 4.40 1.03 3.96
N ALA A 287 3.64 2.06 3.57
CA ALA A 287 3.68 3.39 4.19
C ALA A 287 2.90 3.48 5.52
N LEU A 288 2.24 2.40 5.95
CA LEU A 288 1.61 2.30 7.27
C LEU A 288 2.68 1.92 8.30
N ASP A 289 3.70 2.75 8.43
CA ASP A 289 4.82 2.50 9.34
C ASP A 289 4.37 2.57 10.80
N VAL A 290 5.03 1.77 11.64
CA VAL A 290 4.76 1.79 13.09
C VAL A 290 5.39 3.04 13.69
N ASP A 291 4.56 3.92 14.22
CA ASP A 291 5.05 5.02 15.05
C ASP A 291 5.46 4.49 16.43
N LEU A 292 6.77 4.29 16.63
CA LEU A 292 7.29 3.81 17.91
C LEU A 292 7.31 4.91 18.99
N GLU A 293 7.13 6.17 18.61
CA GLU A 293 7.14 7.33 19.52
C GLU A 293 5.73 7.63 20.04
N HIS A 294 4.69 7.34 19.26
CA HIS A 294 3.29 7.53 19.65
C HIS A 294 2.60 6.19 19.93
N TYR A 295 2.19 5.99 21.20
CA TYR A 295 1.38 4.83 21.57
C TYR A 295 -0.03 4.96 21.02
N GLU A 296 -0.36 4.17 20.00
CA GLU A 296 -1.74 3.96 19.60
C GLU A 296 -2.38 2.80 20.40
N VAL A 297 -3.42 3.15 21.16
CA VAL A 297 -4.18 2.25 22.06
C VAL A 297 -4.78 1.02 21.34
N ILE A 298 -4.91 1.10 20.02
CA ILE A 298 -5.53 0.08 19.17
C ILE A 298 -4.51 -0.91 18.59
N GLU A 299 -3.22 -0.57 18.57
CA GLU A 299 -2.19 -1.37 17.94
C GLU A 299 -1.78 -2.57 18.80
N SER A 300 -1.38 -3.66 18.13
CA SER A 300 -0.85 -4.83 18.82
C SER A 300 0.13 -5.60 17.95
N PHE A 301 1.15 -6.15 18.60
CA PHE A 301 2.22 -6.84 17.89
C PHE A 301 1.96 -8.35 17.75
N PRO A 302 2.48 -9.01 16.70
CA PRO A 302 2.25 -10.42 16.43
C PRO A 302 2.54 -11.35 17.62
N TYR A 303 3.60 -11.09 18.39
CA TYR A 303 3.95 -11.90 19.56
C TYR A 303 2.89 -11.87 20.68
N SER A 304 2.06 -10.83 20.72
CA SER A 304 1.05 -10.64 21.76
C SER A 304 -0.27 -11.35 21.46
N TRP A 305 -0.54 -11.65 20.18
CA TRP A 305 -1.85 -12.13 19.75
C TRP A 305 -2.23 -13.49 20.33
N PRO A 306 -1.38 -14.54 20.33
CA PRO A 306 -1.77 -15.85 20.89
C PRO A 306 -2.14 -15.79 22.37
N PHE A 307 -1.64 -14.81 23.10
CA PHE A 307 -1.91 -14.64 24.53
C PHE A 307 -3.04 -13.66 24.81
N MET A 308 -3.55 -12.97 23.77
CA MET A 308 -4.60 -11.96 23.88
C MET A 308 -4.21 -10.85 24.88
N LEU A 309 -2.98 -10.34 24.79
CA LEU A 309 -2.50 -9.33 25.75
C LEU A 309 -3.11 -7.95 25.50
N TYR A 310 -3.25 -7.56 24.22
CA TYR A 310 -3.74 -6.24 23.84
C TYR A 310 -4.97 -6.38 22.93
N PRO A 311 -6.17 -6.64 23.49
CA PRO A 311 -7.43 -6.56 22.75
C PRO A 311 -7.77 -5.09 22.43
N MET A 312 -8.63 -4.88 21.43
CA MET A 312 -8.80 -3.58 20.79
C MET A 312 -10.16 -2.95 21.12
N ARG A 313 -10.17 -1.66 21.48
CA ARG A 313 -11.40 -0.85 21.51
C ARG A 313 -11.80 -0.51 20.07
N MET A 314 -13.00 -0.89 19.65
CA MET A 314 -13.42 -0.70 18.25
C MET A 314 -13.98 0.68 17.96
N ASN A 315 -14.20 1.50 18.98
CA ASN A 315 -14.81 2.83 18.88
C ASN A 315 -14.43 3.72 20.07
N GLY A 316 -14.99 4.94 20.13
CA GLY A 316 -14.82 5.86 21.25
C GLY A 316 -15.57 5.39 22.50
N TRP A 317 -14.88 5.39 23.65
CA TRP A 317 -15.39 4.84 24.92
C TRP A 317 -15.84 5.91 25.91
N GLU A 318 -16.52 6.94 25.42
CA GLU A 318 -17.20 7.92 26.27
C GLU A 318 -18.47 7.32 26.88
N ASP A 319 -18.87 7.75 28.07
CA ASP A 319 -19.97 7.13 28.84
C ASP A 319 -21.32 7.09 28.11
N HIS A 320 -21.55 8.08 27.23
CA HIS A 320 -22.77 8.23 26.45
C HIS A 320 -22.73 7.50 25.09
N ASN A 321 -21.65 6.77 24.80
CA ASN A 321 -21.53 5.95 23.61
C ASN A 321 -21.66 4.46 23.96
N THR A 322 -22.28 3.70 23.04
CA THR A 322 -22.27 2.23 23.11
C THR A 322 -20.85 1.75 22.82
N LYS A 323 -20.28 0.89 23.65
CA LYS A 323 -18.87 0.48 23.58
C LYS A 323 -18.74 -0.94 23.04
N TYR A 324 -17.79 -1.14 22.13
CA TYR A 324 -17.46 -2.45 21.58
C TYR A 324 -15.98 -2.76 21.85
N TYR A 325 -15.71 -3.98 22.28
CA TYR A 325 -14.36 -4.46 22.59
C TYR A 325 -14.08 -5.74 21.80
N GLU A 326 -13.07 -5.69 20.94
CA GLU A 326 -12.63 -6.86 20.19
C GLU A 326 -11.78 -7.75 21.10
N ILE A 327 -12.43 -8.74 21.71
CA ILE A 327 -11.79 -9.74 22.56
C ILE A 327 -12.29 -11.15 22.20
N GLY A 328 -11.37 -12.11 22.17
CA GLY A 328 -11.69 -13.50 21.94
C GLY A 328 -12.21 -14.20 23.19
N ASN A 329 -12.84 -15.36 23.03
CA ASN A 329 -13.19 -16.23 24.16
C ASN A 329 -11.90 -16.78 24.81
N PRO A 330 -11.57 -16.41 26.06
CA PRO A 330 -10.27 -16.75 26.66
C PRO A 330 -9.99 -18.26 26.74
N ILE A 331 -11.02 -19.09 26.99
CA ILE A 331 -10.86 -20.55 27.05
C ILE A 331 -10.39 -21.07 25.69
N LEU A 332 -11.09 -20.71 24.62
CA LEU A 332 -10.74 -21.14 23.27
C LEU A 332 -9.39 -20.57 22.84
N TRP A 333 -9.18 -19.28 23.07
CA TRP A 333 -7.99 -18.57 22.64
C TRP A 333 -6.73 -19.17 23.27
N TRP A 334 -6.66 -19.27 24.59
CA TRP A 334 -5.49 -19.81 25.28
C TRP A 334 -5.31 -21.32 25.03
N SER A 335 -6.40 -22.09 24.92
CA SER A 335 -6.29 -23.52 24.56
C SER A 335 -5.66 -23.70 23.19
N THR A 336 -6.06 -22.90 22.19
CA THR A 336 -5.45 -22.95 20.86
C THR A 336 -4.01 -22.45 20.84
N ALA A 337 -3.66 -21.45 21.65
CA ALA A 337 -2.30 -20.95 21.78
C ALA A 337 -1.36 -22.00 22.39
N ILE A 338 -1.78 -22.63 23.50
CA ILE A 338 -1.05 -23.74 24.13
C ILE A 338 -0.87 -24.88 23.13
N LEU A 339 -1.93 -25.19 22.38
CA LEU A 339 -1.91 -26.25 21.38
C LEU A 339 -0.88 -25.99 20.27
N CYS A 340 -0.92 -24.81 19.65
CA CYS A 340 -0.10 -24.48 18.49
C CYS A 340 1.37 -24.22 18.85
N LEU A 341 1.62 -23.52 19.97
CA LEU A 341 2.96 -23.09 20.37
C LEU A 341 3.72 -24.17 21.14
N PHE A 342 3.04 -24.97 21.94
CA PHE A 342 3.70 -25.89 22.88
C PHE A 342 3.31 -27.35 22.65
N TRP A 343 2.02 -27.71 22.77
CA TRP A 343 1.60 -29.11 22.78
C TRP A 343 1.94 -29.84 21.49
N LEU A 344 1.56 -29.30 20.33
CA LEU A 344 1.78 -29.98 19.06
C LEU A 344 3.28 -30.10 18.71
N PRO A 345 4.10 -29.03 18.81
CA PRO A 345 5.55 -29.15 18.58
C PRO A 345 6.22 -30.14 19.53
N VAL A 346 5.94 -30.06 20.83
CA VAL A 346 6.54 -30.95 21.85
C VAL A 346 6.12 -32.39 21.62
N LYS A 347 4.83 -32.65 21.38
CA LYS A 347 4.32 -34.00 21.09
C LYS A 347 5.01 -34.62 19.88
N ASN A 348 5.17 -33.86 18.80
CA ASN A 348 5.84 -34.35 17.59
C ASN A 348 7.34 -34.56 17.79
N LEU A 349 8.01 -33.67 18.53
CA LEU A 349 9.41 -33.82 18.89
C LEU A 349 9.64 -35.09 19.73
N VAL A 350 8.82 -35.30 20.77
CA VAL A 350 8.87 -36.50 21.61
C VAL A 350 8.60 -37.75 20.78
N TYR A 351 7.58 -37.73 19.90
CA TYR A 351 7.32 -38.85 18.99
C TYR A 351 8.53 -39.16 18.10
N PHE A 352 9.13 -38.14 17.48
CA PHE A 352 10.29 -38.30 16.60
C PHE A 352 11.50 -38.88 17.36
N ILE A 353 11.82 -38.34 18.54
CA ILE A 353 12.91 -38.85 19.38
C ILE A 353 12.67 -40.31 19.76
N CYS A 354 11.47 -40.65 20.22
CA CYS A 354 11.13 -42.00 20.63
C CYS A 354 11.11 -42.98 19.45
N HIS A 355 10.67 -42.54 18.27
CA HIS A 355 10.72 -43.33 17.05
C HIS A 355 12.16 -43.62 16.63
N GLN A 356 13.03 -42.61 16.65
CA GLN A 356 14.46 -42.75 16.34
C GLN A 356 15.19 -43.65 17.34
N ARG A 357 14.85 -43.54 18.64
CA ARG A 357 15.44 -44.33 19.73
C ARG A 357 14.79 -45.71 19.93
N ARG A 358 13.78 -46.05 19.13
CA ARG A 358 13.03 -47.32 19.24
C ARG A 358 12.49 -47.58 20.65
N CYS A 359 11.99 -46.54 21.31
CA CYS A 359 11.39 -46.68 22.63
C CYS A 359 10.23 -47.68 22.59
N ALA A 360 10.11 -48.54 23.60
CA ALA A 360 8.96 -49.42 23.77
C ALA A 360 7.68 -48.59 24.04
N ASN A 361 6.52 -49.06 23.59
CA ASN A 361 5.20 -48.46 23.85
C ASN A 361 4.90 -47.11 23.18
N ILE A 362 5.55 -46.76 22.07
CA ILE A 362 5.15 -45.60 21.26
C ILE A 362 3.98 -45.92 20.32
N MET A 363 3.25 -44.88 19.92
CA MET A 363 2.15 -45.01 18.97
C MET A 363 2.62 -45.65 17.65
N PRO A 364 1.88 -46.64 17.10
CA PRO A 364 2.18 -47.22 15.81
C PRO A 364 2.26 -46.16 14.71
N TYR A 365 3.25 -46.29 13.83
CA TYR A 365 3.51 -45.31 12.77
C TYR A 365 2.29 -45.02 11.89
N GLN A 366 1.50 -46.04 11.55
CA GLN A 366 0.31 -45.88 10.72
C GLN A 366 -0.74 -44.97 11.38
N ARG A 367 -1.02 -45.17 12.67
CA ARG A 367 -1.95 -44.33 13.44
C ARG A 367 -1.42 -42.91 13.63
N PHE A 368 -0.11 -42.76 13.83
CA PHE A 368 0.52 -41.45 13.87
C PHE A 368 0.40 -40.73 12.52
N LYS A 369 0.60 -41.44 11.40
CA LYS A 369 0.48 -40.89 10.05
C LYS A 369 -0.92 -40.38 9.73
N GLU A 370 -1.95 -41.14 10.12
CA GLU A 370 -3.35 -40.74 9.98
C GLU A 370 -3.66 -39.47 10.80
N TYR A 371 -3.17 -39.40 12.03
CA TYR A 371 -3.31 -38.23 12.89
C TYR A 371 -2.57 -36.99 12.35
N ILE A 372 -1.28 -37.15 12.03
CA ILE A 372 -0.38 -36.03 11.76
C ILE A 372 -0.69 -35.36 10.42
N TRP A 373 -1.32 -36.07 9.48
CA TRP A 373 -1.69 -35.46 8.19
C TRP A 373 -2.67 -34.29 8.37
N GLY A 374 -3.75 -34.50 9.12
CA GLY A 374 -4.72 -33.45 9.46
C GLY A 374 -4.10 -32.36 10.33
N ALA A 375 -3.40 -32.77 11.40
CA ALA A 375 -2.77 -31.82 12.32
C ALA A 375 -1.71 -30.93 11.63
N LYS A 376 -0.92 -31.50 10.71
CA LYS A 376 0.08 -30.77 9.92
C LYS A 376 -0.59 -29.76 8.99
N LEU A 377 -1.66 -30.13 8.30
CA LEU A 377 -2.37 -29.23 7.40
C LEU A 377 -2.92 -28.02 8.16
N LEU A 378 -3.57 -28.26 9.29
CA LEU A 378 -4.18 -27.21 10.12
C LEU A 378 -3.12 -26.33 10.80
N TRP A 379 -2.07 -26.93 11.36
CA TRP A 379 -0.98 -26.16 11.95
C TRP A 379 -0.20 -25.35 10.90
N LEU A 380 0.01 -25.89 9.70
CA LEU A 380 0.61 -25.14 8.60
C LEU A 380 -0.30 -23.98 8.16
N GLY A 381 -1.61 -24.18 8.15
CA GLY A 381 -2.59 -23.11 7.93
C GLY A 381 -2.45 -21.99 8.97
N TRP A 382 -2.38 -22.33 10.26
CA TRP A 382 -2.11 -21.38 11.34
C TRP A 382 -0.78 -20.65 11.14
N ALA A 383 0.31 -21.38 10.88
CA ALA A 383 1.65 -20.81 10.72
C ALA A 383 1.74 -19.88 9.50
N LEU A 384 1.16 -20.25 8.36
CA LEU A 384 1.18 -19.42 7.14
C LEU A 384 0.33 -18.15 7.27
N HIS A 385 -0.69 -18.15 8.14
CA HIS A 385 -1.50 -16.96 8.42
C HIS A 385 -0.98 -16.15 9.62
N TYR A 386 0.04 -16.63 10.34
CA TYR A 386 0.56 -15.95 11.53
C TYR A 386 2.00 -15.47 11.37
N LEU A 387 2.91 -16.36 10.95
CA LEU A 387 4.34 -16.07 10.88
C LEU A 387 4.71 -14.92 9.92
N PRO A 388 4.05 -14.70 8.77
CA PRO A 388 4.39 -13.58 7.90
C PRO A 388 4.28 -12.21 8.58
N PHE A 389 3.42 -12.05 9.60
CA PHE A 389 3.27 -10.78 10.31
C PHE A 389 4.53 -10.39 11.11
N PHE A 390 5.41 -11.33 11.45
CA PHE A 390 6.71 -11.01 12.06
C PHE A 390 7.73 -10.42 11.07
N LEU A 391 7.46 -10.55 9.77
CA LEU A 391 8.30 -9.99 8.70
C LEU A 391 7.74 -8.67 8.15
N MET A 392 6.55 -8.26 8.59
CA MET A 392 5.91 -7.03 8.15
C MET A 392 6.37 -5.87 9.03
N GLY A 393 6.92 -4.82 8.41
CA GLY A 393 7.35 -3.59 9.09
C GLY A 393 6.25 -2.53 9.22
N ARG A 394 4.98 -2.93 9.18
CA ARG A 394 3.82 -2.02 9.20
C ARG A 394 2.99 -2.19 10.48
N VAL A 395 2.09 -1.24 10.74
CA VAL A 395 1.11 -1.32 11.84
C VAL A 395 0.27 -2.59 11.73
N THR A 396 0.07 -3.24 12.88
CA THR A 396 -0.74 -4.46 12.97
C THR A 396 -1.72 -4.44 14.15
N TYR A 397 -2.83 -5.15 13.99
CA TYR A 397 -3.91 -5.25 14.95
C TYR A 397 -4.25 -6.70 15.28
N ILE A 398 -4.96 -6.93 16.39
CA ILE A 398 -5.30 -8.28 16.86
C ILE A 398 -6.20 -9.03 15.86
N HIS A 399 -7.07 -8.33 15.12
CA HIS A 399 -7.94 -8.95 14.11
C HIS A 399 -7.16 -9.64 12.98
N HIS A 400 -5.91 -9.23 12.72
CA HIS A 400 -5.05 -9.90 11.76
C HIS A 400 -4.75 -11.36 12.15
N TYR A 401 -4.87 -11.71 13.44
CA TYR A 401 -4.69 -13.08 13.93
C TYR A 401 -5.91 -13.98 13.69
N LEU A 402 -7.10 -13.43 13.43
CA LEU A 402 -8.34 -14.21 13.31
C LEU A 402 -8.29 -15.31 12.24
N PRO A 403 -7.70 -15.10 11.04
CA PRO A 403 -7.53 -16.19 10.07
C PRO A 403 -6.64 -17.32 10.60
N ALA A 404 -5.57 -17.00 11.34
CA ALA A 404 -4.73 -18.02 11.96
C ALA A 404 -5.49 -18.75 13.09
N LEU A 405 -6.21 -18.01 13.92
CA LEU A 405 -7.06 -18.56 14.98
C LEU A 405 -8.10 -19.55 14.44
N TYR A 406 -8.68 -19.30 13.26
CA TYR A 406 -9.61 -20.24 12.62
C TYR A 406 -8.96 -21.62 12.42
N PHE A 407 -7.75 -21.67 11.84
CA PHE A 407 -7.01 -22.93 11.71
C PHE A 407 -6.64 -23.55 13.06
N ALA A 408 -6.33 -22.72 14.06
CA ALA A 408 -6.01 -23.17 15.40
C ALA A 408 -7.22 -23.80 16.11
N LEU A 409 -8.42 -23.27 15.92
CA LEU A 409 -9.68 -23.81 16.43
C LEU A 409 -10.02 -25.16 15.78
N LEU A 410 -9.84 -25.27 14.45
CA LEU A 410 -9.99 -26.55 13.76
C LEU A 410 -8.96 -27.57 14.25
N LEU A 411 -7.72 -27.14 14.52
CA LEU A 411 -6.69 -27.99 15.09
C LEU A 411 -7.05 -28.44 16.51
N LEU A 412 -7.65 -27.57 17.31
CA LEU A 412 -8.16 -27.92 18.64
C LEU A 412 -9.27 -28.95 18.57
N ALA A 413 -10.22 -28.80 17.64
CA ALA A 413 -11.26 -29.81 17.42
C ALA A 413 -10.66 -31.16 16.99
N HIS A 414 -9.70 -31.15 16.05
CA HIS A 414 -8.97 -32.35 15.61
C HIS A 414 -8.21 -33.02 16.77
N GLU A 415 -7.56 -32.23 17.64
CA GLU A 415 -6.85 -32.75 18.80
C GLU A 415 -7.80 -33.31 19.85
N LEU A 416 -8.92 -32.65 20.14
CA LEU A 416 -9.92 -33.14 21.09
C LEU A 416 -10.57 -34.44 20.60
N ASP A 417 -10.92 -34.51 19.31
CA ASP A 417 -11.46 -35.74 18.72
C ASP A 417 -10.48 -36.90 18.87
N TRP A 418 -9.23 -36.67 18.45
CA TRP A 418 -8.23 -37.73 18.47
C TRP A 418 -7.75 -38.10 19.88
N ALA A 419 -7.53 -37.13 20.76
CA ALA A 419 -6.94 -37.36 22.08
C ALA A 419 -7.98 -37.86 23.10
N VAL A 420 -9.22 -37.40 22.97
CA VAL A 420 -10.30 -37.60 23.95
C VAL A 420 -11.44 -38.41 23.34
N PHE A 421 -12.20 -37.86 22.38
CA PHE A 421 -13.48 -38.43 21.98
C PHE A 421 -13.37 -39.80 21.30
N SER A 422 -12.38 -40.00 20.43
CA SER A 422 -12.13 -41.27 19.75
C SER A 422 -11.74 -42.42 20.70
N LYS A 423 -11.37 -42.12 21.95
CA LYS A 423 -11.07 -43.11 22.99
C LYS A 423 -12.28 -43.45 23.88
N ILE A 424 -13.28 -42.58 23.93
CA ILE A 424 -14.49 -42.79 24.72
C ILE A 424 -15.43 -43.69 23.92
N LYS A 425 -15.69 -44.92 24.39
CA LYS A 425 -16.57 -45.87 23.70
C LYS A 425 -18.07 -45.65 23.98
N SER A 426 -18.40 -44.98 25.08
CA SER A 426 -19.79 -44.72 25.48
C SER A 426 -20.30 -43.42 24.87
N GLY A 427 -21.34 -43.50 24.04
CA GLY A 427 -21.97 -42.32 23.45
C GLY A 427 -22.55 -41.35 24.48
N ALA A 428 -23.02 -41.86 25.63
CA ALA A 428 -23.51 -41.02 26.72
C ALA A 428 -22.38 -40.18 27.34
N ILE A 429 -21.20 -40.77 27.54
CA ILE A 429 -20.03 -40.06 28.09
C ILE A 429 -19.50 -39.06 27.07
N GLN A 430 -19.48 -39.40 25.78
CA GLN A 430 -19.15 -38.45 24.71
C GLN A 430 -20.10 -37.24 24.75
N CYS A 431 -21.42 -37.49 24.80
CA CYS A 431 -22.43 -36.43 24.85
C CYS A 431 -22.25 -35.53 26.09
N LEU A 432 -22.02 -36.12 27.27
CA LEU A 432 -21.78 -35.36 28.49
C LEU A 432 -20.50 -34.52 28.40
N ALA A 433 -19.41 -35.07 27.86
CA ALA A 433 -18.16 -34.34 27.67
C ALA A 433 -18.33 -33.18 26.68
N THR A 434 -19.03 -33.39 25.56
CA THR A 434 -19.34 -32.34 24.59
C THR A 434 -20.21 -31.25 25.23
N LEU A 435 -21.24 -31.63 25.98
CA LEU A 435 -22.12 -30.67 26.66
C LEU A 435 -21.37 -29.86 27.71
N ALA A 436 -20.47 -30.49 28.47
CA ALA A 436 -19.65 -29.80 29.47
C ALA A 436 -18.72 -28.76 28.82
N ILE A 437 -18.04 -29.13 27.73
CA ILE A 437 -17.17 -28.20 26.98
C ILE A 437 -18.00 -27.06 26.37
N ALA A 438 -19.14 -27.37 25.74
CA ALA A 438 -20.02 -26.37 25.16
C ALA A 438 -20.58 -25.40 26.22
N THR A 439 -20.95 -25.91 27.39
CA THR A 439 -21.44 -25.10 28.51
C THR A 439 -20.35 -24.19 29.04
N ALA A 440 -19.11 -24.66 29.18
CA ALA A 440 -17.99 -23.83 29.62
C ALA A 440 -17.68 -22.71 28.61
N ILE A 441 -17.60 -23.04 27.33
CA ILE A 441 -17.36 -22.05 26.26
C ILE A 441 -18.51 -21.05 26.19
N GLY A 442 -19.76 -21.52 26.22
CA GLY A 442 -20.96 -20.71 26.18
C GLY A 442 -21.11 -19.80 27.39
N GLY A 443 -20.80 -20.30 28.59
CA GLY A 443 -20.81 -19.49 29.82
C GLY A 443 -19.80 -18.34 29.76
N VAL A 444 -18.59 -18.61 29.28
CA VAL A 444 -17.59 -17.56 29.08
C VAL A 444 -18.01 -16.57 27.99
N PHE A 445 -18.60 -17.05 26.89
CA PHE A 445 -19.16 -16.17 25.88
C PHE A 445 -20.23 -15.25 26.46
N LEU A 446 -21.19 -15.79 27.23
CA LEU A 446 -22.25 -14.98 27.86
C LEU A 446 -21.69 -13.95 28.85
N TYR A 447 -20.63 -14.30 29.58
CA TYR A 447 -19.95 -13.38 30.48
C TYR A 447 -19.33 -12.18 29.74
N PHE A 448 -18.68 -12.42 28.60
CA PHE A 448 -18.05 -11.40 27.74
C PHE A 448 -18.97 -10.82 26.65
N ALA A 449 -20.20 -11.33 26.51
CA ALA A 449 -21.14 -10.93 25.45
C ALA A 449 -21.42 -9.42 25.35
N PRO A 450 -21.43 -8.63 26.44
CA PRO A 450 -21.59 -7.17 26.36
C PRO A 450 -20.53 -6.49 25.47
N PHE A 451 -19.33 -7.06 25.36
CA PHE A 451 -18.28 -6.51 24.49
C PHE A 451 -18.52 -6.75 22.99
N THR A 452 -19.23 -7.82 22.65
CA THR A 452 -19.60 -8.15 21.26
C THR A 452 -20.90 -7.48 20.84
N TYR A 453 -21.93 -7.52 21.70
CA TYR A 453 -23.24 -6.93 21.39
C TYR A 453 -23.32 -5.43 21.67
N GLY A 454 -22.33 -4.91 22.40
CA GLY A 454 -22.29 -3.53 22.85
C GLY A 454 -22.90 -3.37 24.23
N PHE A 455 -22.30 -2.49 25.03
CA PHE A 455 -22.85 -2.05 26.31
C PHE A 455 -22.84 -0.52 26.40
N TYR A 456 -23.75 0.02 27.20
CA TYR A 456 -23.92 1.45 27.40
C TYR A 456 -23.65 1.81 28.87
N GLY A 457 -23.12 3.01 29.13
CA GLY A 457 -22.77 3.47 30.47
C GLY A 457 -21.25 3.49 30.73
N PRO A 458 -20.82 3.82 31.96
CA PRO A 458 -19.41 3.94 32.33
C PRO A 458 -18.63 2.64 32.11
N ALA A 459 -17.40 2.74 31.60
CA ALA A 459 -16.55 1.57 31.36
C ALA A 459 -16.21 0.81 32.67
N GLU A 460 -16.24 1.50 33.80
CA GLU A 460 -16.01 0.97 35.15
C GLU A 460 -16.98 -0.14 35.54
N GLU A 461 -18.20 -0.16 34.98
CA GLU A 461 -19.18 -1.22 35.21
C GLU A 461 -18.69 -2.59 34.72
N MET A 462 -17.76 -2.61 33.76
CA MET A 462 -17.17 -3.83 33.19
C MET A 462 -15.80 -4.18 33.79
N LYS A 463 -15.45 -3.61 34.95
CA LYS A 463 -14.16 -3.84 35.63
C LYS A 463 -13.88 -5.31 35.97
N ASP A 464 -14.93 -6.06 36.32
CA ASP A 464 -14.84 -7.49 36.66
C ASP A 464 -14.36 -8.36 35.48
N ARG A 465 -14.53 -7.88 34.24
CA ARG A 465 -14.12 -8.57 33.01
C ARG A 465 -12.65 -8.37 32.65
N GLN A 466 -11.90 -7.56 33.42
CA GLN A 466 -10.46 -7.38 33.24
C GLN A 466 -9.68 -8.56 33.86
N TRP A 467 -9.53 -9.65 33.12
CA TRP A 467 -8.79 -10.83 33.61
C TRP A 467 -7.27 -10.66 33.47
N ILE A 468 -6.80 -9.86 32.52
CA ILE A 468 -5.38 -9.54 32.34
C ILE A 468 -5.19 -8.02 32.53
N PRO A 469 -4.14 -7.57 33.26
CA PRO A 469 -3.90 -6.15 33.51
C PRO A 469 -3.72 -5.28 32.26
N THR A 470 -3.33 -5.86 31.14
CA THR A 470 -3.14 -5.18 29.86
C THR A 470 -4.45 -4.94 29.10
N TRP A 471 -5.56 -5.56 29.52
CA TRP A 471 -6.87 -5.30 28.92
C TRP A 471 -7.36 -3.94 29.38
N ASN A 472 -7.29 -2.96 28.48
CA ASN A 472 -7.70 -1.58 28.70
C ASN A 472 -9.23 -1.41 28.66
N ILE A 473 -9.95 -2.13 29.51
CA ILE A 473 -11.42 -2.08 29.57
C ILE A 473 -11.86 -0.76 30.22
N TYR A 474 -11.58 -0.56 31.51
CA TYR A 474 -12.00 0.64 32.24
C TYR A 474 -10.82 1.56 32.61
N TYR A 475 -9.60 1.05 32.57
CA TYR A 475 -8.38 1.78 32.90
C TYR A 475 -7.34 1.52 31.81
N ASP A 476 -6.82 2.59 31.22
CA ASP A 476 -5.70 2.52 30.29
C ASP A 476 -4.44 3.04 30.98
N ARG A 477 -3.49 2.14 31.24
CA ARG A 477 -2.26 2.46 31.95
C ARG A 477 -1.34 3.39 31.14
N TYR A 478 -1.47 3.39 29.81
CA TYR A 478 -0.58 4.09 28.90
C TYR A 478 -1.07 5.50 28.53
N LEU A 479 -2.35 5.81 28.77
CA LEU A 479 -2.91 7.16 28.64
C LEU A 479 -2.85 8.00 29.93
N SER A 480 -2.50 7.38 31.06
CA SER A 480 -2.50 8.02 32.40
C SER A 480 -1.12 8.46 32.90
N LEU A 481 -0.10 8.38 32.05
CA LEU A 481 1.26 8.92 32.22
C LEU A 481 1.46 10.02 31.19
#